data_AF-A0A9P1IE54-F1
#
_entry.id   AF-A0A9P1IE54-F1
#
_cell.length_a   1.000
_cell.length_b   1.000
_cell.length_c   1.000
_cell.angle_alpha   90.00
_cell.angle_beta   90.00
_cell.angle_gamma   90.00
#
_symmetry.space_group_name_H-M   'P 1'
#
loop_
_entity.id
_entity.type
_entity.pdbx_description
1 polymer ?
#
loop_
_entity_poly.entity_id
_entity_poly.type
_entity_poly.pdbx_seq_one_letter_code
_entity_poly.pdbx_strand_id
1 'polypeptide(L)'
;MIIEHCECQGCIDFSKQRDYRFSALEWWTFGENPANIGRCGYDAPRLKTGNIAKCDPESESYCCSQSGYCGKGEQYCSCLGCVDFKNNPKFEYL
;
A
#
# COMPACT_ATOMS: atom_id res chain seq x y z
N MET A 1 -23.12 32.49 0.70
CA MET A 1 -23.25 31.07 0.32
C MET A 1 -21.94 30.69 -0.38
N ILE A 2 -20.90 30.37 0.38
CA ILE A 2 -19.61 29.93 -0.16
C ILE A 2 -19.49 28.49 0.31
N ILE A 3 -19.45 27.59 -0.66
CA ILE A 3 -19.64 26.16 -0.49
C ILE A 3 -18.48 25.64 0.36
N GLU A 4 -18.81 25.19 1.57
CA GLU A 4 -17.98 24.37 2.45
C GLU A 4 -17.58 23.09 1.71
N HIS A 5 -16.46 23.12 1.01
CA HIS A 5 -15.79 21.90 0.56
C HIS A 5 -14.79 21.46 1.63
N CYS A 6 -15.22 21.41 2.90
CA CYS A 6 -14.34 21.06 4.03
C CYS A 6 -14.66 19.72 4.68
N GLU A 7 -15.38 18.84 3.98
CA GLU A 7 -15.48 17.43 4.37
C GLU A 7 -15.15 16.55 3.17
N CYS A 8 -13.85 16.45 2.86
CA CYS A 8 -13.34 15.33 2.09
C CYS A 8 -12.91 14.25 3.07
N GLN A 9 -13.41 13.03 2.91
CA GLN A 9 -12.91 11.87 3.64
C GLN A 9 -11.45 11.65 3.26
N GLY A 10 -10.53 11.95 4.20
CA GLY A 10 -9.07 11.83 4.00
C GLY A 10 -8.29 13.14 3.87
N CYS A 11 -8.94 14.31 3.96
CA CYS A 11 -8.21 15.58 4.02
C CYS A 11 -7.59 15.82 5.40
N ILE A 12 -6.31 16.21 5.42
CA ILE A 12 -5.59 16.58 6.64
C ILE A 12 -5.67 18.09 6.82
N ASP A 13 -6.20 18.53 7.97
CA ASP A 13 -6.18 19.92 8.38
C ASP A 13 -4.82 20.26 9.02
N PHE A 14 -3.91 20.82 8.22
CA PHE A 14 -2.58 21.23 8.69
C PHE A 14 -2.61 22.33 9.74
N SER A 15 -3.71 23.07 9.89
CA SER A 15 -3.86 24.03 10.99
C SER A 15 -3.97 23.32 12.35
N LYS A 16 -4.55 22.11 12.34
CA LYS A 16 -4.75 21.25 13.52
C LYS A 16 -3.63 20.21 13.70
N GLN A 17 -3.04 19.73 12.59
CA GLN A 17 -2.01 18.68 12.62
C GLN A 17 -0.74 19.16 11.91
N ARG A 18 -0.07 20.16 12.52
CA ARG A 18 1.15 20.79 11.96
C ARG A 18 2.31 19.81 11.83
N ASP A 19 2.34 18.77 12.65
CA ASP A 19 3.39 17.74 12.66
C ASP A 19 3.02 16.47 11.88
N TYR A 20 1.86 16.46 11.21
CA TYR A 20 1.46 15.31 10.40
C TYR A 20 2.44 15.13 9.23
N ARG A 21 3.17 14.01 9.27
CA ARG A 21 3.97 13.51 8.17
C ARG A 21 3.25 12.31 7.60
N PHE A 22 2.98 12.35 6.29
CA PHE A 22 2.51 11.15 5.60
C PHE A 22 3.51 10.01 5.86
N SER A 23 2.99 8.86 6.26
CA SER A 23 3.79 7.65 6.42
C SER A 23 4.54 7.37 5.12
N ALA A 24 5.72 6.77 5.25
CA ALA A 24 6.48 6.34 4.08
C ALA A 24 5.58 5.44 3.21
N LEU A 25 5.59 5.68 1.90
CA LEU A 25 4.87 4.82 0.96
C LEU A 25 5.43 3.40 1.07
N GLU A 26 4.55 2.44 1.34
CA GLU A 26 4.87 1.01 1.41
C GLU A 26 4.21 0.19 0.29
N TRP A 27 3.27 0.77 -0.46
CA TRP A 27 2.59 0.13 -1.59
C TRP A 27 2.33 1.13 -2.73
N TRP A 28 2.09 0.61 -3.94
CA TRP A 28 1.79 1.43 -5.11
C TRP A 28 0.37 2.01 -5.06
N THR A 29 0.26 3.32 -5.21
CA THR A 29 -1.02 4.04 -5.33
C THR A 29 -1.17 4.63 -6.74
N PHE A 30 -2.41 4.97 -7.11
CA PHE A 30 -2.70 5.62 -8.39
C PHE A 30 -1.98 6.97 -8.54
N GLY A 31 -1.86 7.74 -7.45
CA GLY A 31 -1.17 9.03 -7.46
C GLY A 31 0.35 8.92 -7.67
N GLU A 32 0.94 7.77 -7.35
CA GLU A 32 2.38 7.53 -7.50
C GLU A 32 2.73 7.00 -8.89
N ASN A 33 2.14 5.87 -9.28
CA ASN A 33 2.31 5.32 -10.63
C ASN A 33 1.16 4.35 -10.96
N PRO A 34 0.24 4.71 -11.86
CA PRO A 34 -0.89 3.87 -12.18
C PRO A 34 -0.52 2.53 -12.83
N ALA A 35 0.64 2.44 -13.50
CA ALA A 35 1.10 1.21 -14.13
C ALA A 35 1.66 0.18 -13.13
N ASN A 36 1.89 0.56 -11.87
CA ASN A 36 2.43 -0.32 -10.83
C ASN A 36 1.42 -0.66 -9.74
N ILE A 37 0.17 -0.17 -9.83
CA ILE A 37 -0.88 -0.50 -8.87
C ILE A 37 -0.99 -2.03 -8.73
N GLY A 38 -0.98 -2.50 -7.49
CA GLY A 38 -1.08 -3.91 -7.17
C GLY A 38 0.17 -4.73 -7.48
N ARG A 39 1.29 -4.15 -7.91
CA ARG A 39 2.58 -4.87 -7.92
C ARG A 39 3.19 -4.92 -6.53
N CYS A 40 3.83 -6.03 -6.19
CA CYS A 40 4.51 -6.23 -4.91
C CYS A 40 5.71 -7.18 -5.04
N GLY A 41 6.51 -7.28 -3.99
CA GLY A 41 7.62 -8.23 -3.92
C GLY A 41 8.85 -7.81 -4.71
N TYR A 42 9.86 -8.68 -4.74
CA TYR A 42 11.19 -8.38 -5.28
C TYR A 42 11.20 -7.97 -6.76
N ASP A 43 10.24 -8.48 -7.54
CA ASP A 43 10.10 -8.19 -8.97
C ASP A 43 9.36 -6.87 -9.25
N ALA A 44 8.69 -6.30 -8.24
CA ALA A 44 8.07 -4.99 -8.38
C ALA A 44 9.14 -3.89 -8.46
N PRO A 45 8.88 -2.82 -9.24
CA PRO A 45 9.70 -1.62 -9.17
C PRO A 45 9.78 -1.11 -7.73
N ARG A 46 10.93 -0.55 -7.35
CA ARG A 46 11.13 0.03 -6.02
C ARG A 46 10.29 1.29 -5.88
N LEU A 47 9.74 1.48 -4.69
CA LEU A 47 9.07 2.72 -4.32
C LEU A 47 10.09 3.86 -4.30
N LYS A 48 9.61 5.11 -4.32
CA LYS A 48 10.49 6.29 -4.19
C LYS A 48 11.33 6.29 -2.89
N THR A 49 10.85 5.57 -1.87
CA THR A 49 11.54 5.34 -0.60
C THR A 49 12.72 4.36 -0.70
N GLY A 50 12.85 3.63 -1.82
CA GLY A 50 13.82 2.55 -2.00
C GLY A 50 13.30 1.18 -1.52
N ASN A 51 12.20 1.16 -0.78
CA ASN A 51 11.61 -0.05 -0.24
C ASN A 51 10.96 -0.91 -1.33
N ILE A 52 10.85 -2.21 -1.04
CA ILE A 52 10.06 -3.13 -1.85
C ILE A 52 8.59 -2.86 -1.60
N ALA A 53 7.81 -2.79 -2.67
CA ALA A 53 6.37 -2.62 -2.56
C ALA A 53 5.73 -3.85 -1.88
N LYS A 54 4.98 -3.57 -0.82
CA LYS A 54 4.10 -4.50 -0.12
C LYS A 54 2.68 -4.38 -0.69
N CYS A 55 1.78 -5.20 -0.16
CA CYS A 55 0.35 -5.01 -0.34
C CYS A 55 -0.24 -4.33 0.89
N ASP A 56 -1.26 -3.50 0.67
CA ASP A 56 -1.97 -2.82 1.75
C ASP A 56 -2.71 -3.87 2.63
N PRO A 57 -2.35 -4.01 3.92
CA PRO A 57 -2.97 -4.96 4.85
C PRO A 57 -4.47 -4.75 5.04
N GLU A 58 -4.94 -3.51 4.88
CA GLU A 58 -6.34 -3.12 5.09
C GLU A 58 -7.17 -3.23 3.80
N SER A 59 -6.53 -3.50 2.65
CA SER A 59 -7.22 -3.65 1.37
C SER A 59 -7.83 -5.04 1.18
N GLU A 60 -8.71 -5.18 0.19
CA GLU A 60 -9.21 -6.48 -0.27
C GLU A 60 -8.15 -7.36 -0.96
N SER A 61 -6.94 -6.82 -1.19
CA SER A 61 -5.83 -7.47 -1.87
C SER A 61 -4.56 -7.44 -1.01
N TYR A 62 -4.65 -8.01 0.19
CA TYR A 62 -3.62 -7.91 1.24
C TYR A 62 -2.47 -8.92 1.11
N CYS A 63 -2.53 -9.88 0.18
CA CYS A 63 -1.48 -10.87 -0.01
C CYS A 63 -0.68 -10.60 -1.27
N CYS A 64 0.65 -10.69 -1.16
CA CYS A 64 1.54 -10.69 -2.31
C CYS A 64 1.77 -12.11 -2.80
N SER A 65 1.36 -12.39 -4.03
CA SER A 65 1.62 -13.67 -4.69
C SER A 65 3.08 -13.81 -5.12
N GLN A 66 3.47 -15.04 -5.46
CA GLN A 66 4.76 -15.33 -6.09
C GLN A 66 4.93 -14.63 -7.45
N SER A 67 3.84 -14.31 -8.14
CA SER A 67 3.88 -13.57 -9.41
C SER A 67 4.12 -12.06 -9.23
N GLY A 68 4.26 -11.58 -7.99
CA GLY A 68 4.52 -10.18 -7.69
C GLY A 68 3.28 -9.29 -7.78
N TYR A 69 2.11 -9.85 -7.49
CA TYR A 69 0.84 -9.10 -7.49
C TYR A 69 0.04 -9.26 -6.19
N CYS A 70 -0.61 -8.17 -5.81
CA CYS A 70 -1.51 -8.10 -4.69
C CYS A 70 -2.86 -8.72 -5.02
N GLY A 71 -3.34 -9.60 -4.14
CA GLY A 71 -4.66 -10.22 -4.25
C GLY A 71 -5.08 -10.90 -2.95
N LYS A 72 -6.08 -11.78 -3.05
CA LYS A 72 -6.63 -12.55 -1.93
C LYS A 72 -6.95 -13.98 -2.31
N GLY A 73 -7.00 -14.86 -1.32
CA GLY A 73 -7.29 -16.29 -1.48
C GLY A 73 -6.03 -17.14 -1.60
N GLU A 74 -6.20 -18.46 -1.71
CA GLU A 74 -5.11 -19.44 -1.58
C GLU A 74 -3.95 -19.19 -2.54
N GLN A 75 -4.25 -18.85 -3.79
CA GLN A 75 -3.24 -18.58 -4.83
C GLN A 75 -2.40 -17.31 -4.58
N TYR A 76 -2.81 -16.44 -3.65
CA TYR A 76 -2.07 -15.25 -3.25
C TYR A 76 -1.47 -15.36 -1.85
N CYS A 77 -2.14 -16.04 -0.92
CA CYS A 77 -1.77 -16.06 0.49
C CYS A 77 -1.11 -17.37 0.95
N SER A 78 -1.43 -18.50 0.30
CA SER A 78 -1.06 -19.85 0.76
C SER A 78 0.01 -20.53 -0.10
N CYS A 79 0.58 -19.80 -1.05
CA CYS A 79 1.65 -20.27 -1.91
C CYS A 79 3.03 -20.13 -1.26
N LEU A 80 3.99 -20.96 -1.72
CA LEU A 80 5.37 -20.89 -1.23
C LEU A 80 6.01 -19.55 -1.65
N GLY A 81 6.51 -18.80 -0.68
CA GLY A 81 7.11 -17.48 -0.90
C GLY A 81 6.11 -16.32 -0.99
N CYS A 82 4.81 -16.61 -0.82
CA CYS A 82 3.78 -15.59 -0.74
C CYS A 82 3.72 -14.96 0.66
N VAL A 83 3.29 -13.70 0.70
CA VAL A 83 3.28 -12.92 1.95
C VAL A 83 1.88 -12.39 2.20
N ASP A 84 1.29 -12.80 3.30
CA ASP A 84 0.03 -12.26 3.81
C ASP A 84 0.33 -11.09 4.76
N PHE A 85 0.13 -9.86 4.27
CA PHE A 85 0.37 -8.64 5.06
C PHE A 85 -0.74 -8.34 6.05
N LYS A 86 -1.94 -8.91 5.89
CA LYS A 86 -3.02 -8.76 6.87
C LYS A 86 -2.69 -9.51 8.16
N ASN A 87 -2.17 -10.73 8.03
CA ASN A 87 -1.72 -11.52 9.17
C ASN A 87 -0.28 -11.18 9.60
N ASN A 88 0.54 -10.63 8.72
CA ASN A 88 1.94 -10.24 9.00
C ASN A 88 2.25 -8.80 8.56
N PRO A 89 1.65 -7.77 9.19
CA PRO A 89 1.82 -6.38 8.77
C PRO A 89 3.25 -5.83 8.97
N LYS A 90 4.04 -6.48 9.83
CA LYS A 90 5.44 -6.11 10.11
C LYS A 90 6.45 -6.85 9.22
N PHE A 91 5.97 -7.61 8.24
CA PHE A 91 6.86 -8.30 7.33
C PHE A 91 7.67 -7.28 6.52
N GLU A 92 8.99 -7.50 6.48
CA GLU A 92 9.92 -6.75 5.65
C GLU A 92 10.64 -7.72 4.73
N TYR A 93 10.78 -7.31 3.47
CA TYR A 93 11.64 -8.02 2.54
C TYR A 93 13.10 -7.76 2.91
N LEU A 94 13.85 -8.84 3.16
CA LEU A 94 15.28 -8.80 3.46
C LEU A 94 16.11 -8.57 2.19
#